data_AF-A0A349HF08-F1
#
_entry.id   AF-A0A349HF08-F1
#
_cell.length_a   1.000
_cell.length_b   1.000
_cell.length_c   1.000
_cell.angle_alpha   90.00
_cell.angle_beta   90.00
_cell.angle_gamma   90.00
#
_symmetry.space_group_name_H-M   'P 1'
#
loop_
_entity.id
_entity.type
_entity.pdbx_description
1 polymer ?
#
loop_
_entity_poly.entity_id
_entity_poly.type
_entity_poly.pdbx_seq_one_letter_code
_entity_poly.pdbx_strand_id
1 'polypeptide(L)'
;MHPPQSEKEEVSKLPPIDEIRINNNNHTFDIYSKGKLIKRKRVTSGRPGVIDPSIRDKGPTPPGKYYVDPKEISEVHYLDYIKRRLTGDWGHGRVPLHPGKGTDTFGRSGFFIHGGTKDGSKGCPDIGSYDEEFFEHLQRSDGLVPVYVE
;
A
#
# COMPACT_ATOMS: atom_id res chain seq x y z
N MET A 1 -0.59 -18.86 -47.52
CA MET A 1 -1.64 -18.84 -46.48
C MET A 1 -1.04 -18.16 -45.27
N HIS A 2 -1.45 -16.92 -44.96
CA HIS A 2 -1.03 -16.23 -43.76
C HIS A 2 -1.82 -16.79 -42.57
N PRO A 3 -1.20 -17.11 -41.42
CA PRO A 3 -1.94 -17.46 -40.24
C PRO A 3 -2.79 -16.25 -39.77
N PRO A 4 -3.99 -16.49 -39.19
CA PRO A 4 -4.88 -15.43 -38.75
C PRO A 4 -4.23 -14.56 -37.66
N GLN A 5 -4.36 -13.24 -37.79
CA GLN A 5 -3.84 -12.23 -36.87
C GLN A 5 -4.66 -12.11 -35.57
N SER A 6 -5.13 -13.22 -34.99
CA SER A 6 -6.02 -13.20 -33.80
C SER A 6 -5.32 -13.57 -32.49
N GLU A 7 -4.01 -13.39 -32.40
CA GLU A 7 -3.26 -13.52 -31.15
C GLU A 7 -2.22 -12.38 -31.07
N LYS A 8 -2.71 -11.14 -31.12
CA LYS A 8 -1.96 -10.04 -30.51
C LYS A 8 -2.30 -10.12 -29.03
N GLU A 9 -1.38 -10.70 -28.27
CA GLU A 9 -1.35 -10.67 -26.81
C GLU A 9 -1.88 -9.31 -26.33
N GLU A 10 -3.03 -9.35 -25.67
CA GLU A 10 -3.51 -8.27 -24.83
C GLU A 10 -2.38 -7.99 -23.85
N VAL A 11 -1.66 -6.88 -24.01
CA VAL A 11 -0.75 -6.37 -22.97
C VAL A 11 -1.63 -6.22 -21.74
N SER A 12 -1.61 -7.21 -20.85
CA SER A 12 -2.60 -7.33 -19.78
C SER A 12 -2.36 -6.16 -18.83
N LYS A 13 -3.15 -5.11 -18.99
CA LYS A 13 -3.12 -3.96 -18.09
C LYS A 13 -3.46 -4.48 -16.70
N LEU A 14 -2.62 -4.18 -15.72
CA LEU A 14 -2.84 -4.57 -14.32
C LEU A 14 -4.29 -4.23 -13.90
N PRO A 15 -5.05 -5.15 -13.28
CA PRO A 15 -6.44 -4.91 -12.89
C PRO A 15 -6.55 -3.84 -11.80
N PRO A 16 -7.66 -3.08 -11.72
CA PRO A 16 -7.91 -2.14 -10.63
C PRO A 16 -8.08 -2.86 -9.30
N ILE A 17 -7.76 -2.17 -8.21
CA ILE A 17 -7.93 -2.65 -6.84
C ILE A 17 -9.33 -2.23 -6.34
N ASP A 18 -10.08 -3.16 -5.76
CA ASP A 18 -11.33 -2.85 -5.06
C ASP A 18 -11.23 -3.02 -3.54
N GLU A 19 -10.23 -3.75 -3.04
CA GLU A 19 -10.00 -3.94 -1.61
C GLU A 19 -8.53 -4.29 -1.32
N ILE A 20 -8.02 -3.80 -0.19
CA ILE A 20 -6.71 -4.16 0.35
C ILE A 20 -6.91 -4.74 1.75
N ARG A 21 -6.18 -5.80 2.09
CA ARG A 21 -6.07 -6.30 3.47
C ARG A 21 -4.62 -6.29 3.93
N ILE A 22 -4.40 -5.73 5.10
CA ILE A 22 -3.11 -5.67 5.78
C ILE A 22 -3.27 -6.46 7.07
N ASN A 23 -2.46 -7.48 7.26
CA ASN A 23 -2.44 -8.22 8.51
C ASN A 23 -1.06 -8.09 9.16
N ASN A 24 -1.03 -7.40 10.29
CA ASN A 24 0.18 -7.05 11.01
C ASN A 24 0.83 -8.28 11.67
N ASN A 25 0.03 -9.29 12.01
CA ASN A 25 0.49 -10.50 12.70
C ASN A 25 1.20 -11.48 11.77
N ASN A 26 0.68 -11.67 10.55
CA ASN A 26 1.26 -12.58 9.56
C ASN A 26 2.10 -11.86 8.49
N HIS A 27 2.19 -10.53 8.56
CA HIS A 27 2.91 -9.66 7.63
C HIS A 27 2.42 -9.76 6.17
N THR A 28 1.11 -9.91 5.93
CA THR A 28 0.56 -9.98 4.57
C THR A 28 -0.10 -8.69 4.12
N PHE A 29 0.17 -8.33 2.86
CA PHE A 29 -0.50 -7.30 2.09
C PHE A 29 -1.22 -7.97 0.92
N ASP A 30 -2.53 -8.05 1.01
CA ASP A 30 -3.39 -8.72 0.05
C ASP A 30 -4.15 -7.70 -0.78
N ILE A 31 -4.07 -7.86 -2.10
CA ILE A 31 -4.78 -7.02 -3.06
C ILE A 31 -5.89 -7.85 -3.69
N TYR A 32 -7.09 -7.29 -3.66
CA TYR A 32 -8.27 -7.87 -4.29
C TYR A 32 -8.70 -7.04 -5.49
N SER A 33 -9.26 -7.75 -6.47
CA SER A 33 -9.97 -7.17 -7.61
C SER A 33 -11.16 -8.04 -7.95
N LYS A 34 -12.35 -7.43 -8.05
CA LYS A 34 -13.62 -8.12 -8.30
C LYS A 34 -13.85 -9.26 -7.29
N GLY A 35 -13.51 -9.00 -6.03
CA GLY A 35 -13.62 -9.97 -4.93
C GLY A 35 -12.65 -11.16 -4.99
N LYS A 36 -11.66 -11.16 -5.89
CA LYS A 36 -10.63 -12.21 -5.98
C LYS A 36 -9.28 -11.68 -5.50
N LEU A 37 -8.56 -12.48 -4.71
CA LEU A 37 -7.17 -12.20 -4.38
C LEU A 37 -6.33 -12.26 -5.66
N ILE A 38 -5.74 -11.14 -6.06
CA ILE A 38 -4.88 -11.06 -7.26
C ILE A 38 -3.39 -11.01 -6.93
N LYS A 39 -3.04 -10.57 -5.72
CA LYS A 39 -1.65 -10.53 -5.25
C LYS A 39 -1.58 -10.62 -3.73
N ARG A 40 -0.57 -11.32 -3.22
CA ARG A 40 -0.16 -11.30 -1.82
C ARG A 40 1.32 -10.93 -1.74
N LYS A 41 1.65 -9.98 -0.87
CA LYS A 41 3.01 -9.50 -0.63
C LYS A 41 3.29 -9.42 0.86
N ARG A 42 4.56 -9.23 1.20
CA ARG A 42 4.97 -8.97 2.58
C ARG A 42 4.77 -7.49 2.90
N VAL A 43 4.36 -7.19 4.13
CA VAL A 43 4.30 -5.83 4.67
C VAL A 43 4.88 -5.77 6.06
N THR A 44 5.56 -4.67 6.38
CA THR A 44 5.95 -4.34 7.75
C THR A 44 5.22 -3.10 8.22
N SER A 45 4.95 -3.03 9.52
CA SER A 45 4.24 -1.90 10.11
C SER A 45 4.72 -1.74 11.55
N GLY A 46 5.27 -0.57 11.87
CA GLY A 46 5.86 -0.34 13.18
C GLY A 46 7.25 -0.94 13.33
N ARG A 47 7.85 -0.72 14.51
CA ARG A 47 9.20 -1.18 14.82
C ARG A 47 9.22 -2.69 15.06
N PRO A 48 10.27 -3.39 14.61
CA PRO A 48 10.44 -4.82 14.89
C PRO A 48 10.26 -5.13 16.39
N GLY A 49 9.41 -6.10 16.70
CA GLY A 49 9.12 -6.53 18.07
C GLY A 49 8.08 -5.70 18.83
N VAL A 50 7.57 -4.61 18.26
CA VAL A 50 6.48 -3.82 18.87
C VAL A 50 5.16 -4.19 18.21
N ILE A 51 4.34 -4.97 18.91
CA ILE A 51 3.05 -5.44 18.40
C ILE A 51 1.86 -4.59 18.87
N ASP A 52 2.03 -3.79 19.93
CA ASP A 52 0.95 -2.96 20.49
C ASP A 52 0.74 -1.68 19.64
N PRO A 53 -0.41 -1.53 18.96
CA PRO A 53 -0.71 -0.37 18.11
C PRO A 53 -0.95 0.92 18.90
N SER A 54 -1.11 0.88 20.23
CA SER A 54 -1.26 2.10 21.03
C SER A 54 0.07 2.83 21.26
N ILE A 55 1.20 2.12 21.10
CA ILE A 55 2.53 2.70 21.33
C ILE A 55 2.87 3.68 20.20
N ARG A 56 2.73 4.98 20.49
CA ARG A 56 3.03 6.07 19.55
C ARG A 56 4.42 5.93 18.94
N ASP A 57 4.49 6.15 17.61
CA ASP A 57 5.72 6.10 16.80
C ASP A 57 6.51 4.79 16.86
N LYS A 58 5.91 3.70 17.36
CA LYS A 58 6.55 2.38 17.42
C LYS A 58 5.62 1.24 17.04
N GLY A 59 4.36 1.28 17.45
CA GLY A 59 3.38 0.25 17.12
C GLY A 59 2.98 0.24 15.65
N PRO A 60 2.41 -0.88 15.17
CA PRO A 60 1.86 -0.98 13.81
C PRO A 60 0.71 0.02 13.60
N THR A 61 0.22 0.12 12.37
CA THR A 61 -1.05 0.82 12.11
C THR A 61 -2.15 0.14 12.95
N PRO A 62 -2.94 0.91 13.73
CA PRO A 62 -4.04 0.35 14.49
C PRO A 62 -5.01 -0.47 13.64
N PRO A 63 -5.58 -1.57 14.17
CA PRO A 63 -6.55 -2.35 13.43
C PRO A 63 -7.81 -1.53 13.18
N GLY A 64 -8.45 -1.75 12.04
CA GLY A 64 -9.67 -1.04 11.67
C GLY A 64 -9.88 -0.93 10.17
N LYS A 65 -10.91 -0.18 9.80
CA LYS A 65 -11.23 0.12 8.41
C LYS A 65 -10.64 1.47 8.03
N TYR A 66 -9.89 1.48 6.95
CA TYR A 66 -9.25 2.65 6.38
C TYR A 66 -9.62 2.79 4.91
N TYR A 67 -9.17 3.89 4.30
CA TYR A 67 -9.36 4.18 2.90
C TYR A 67 -8.09 4.81 2.32
N VAL A 68 -7.83 4.51 1.06
CA VAL A 68 -6.86 5.24 0.24
C VAL A 68 -7.61 5.84 -0.96
N ASP A 69 -7.22 7.06 -1.36
CA ASP A 69 -7.68 7.66 -2.60
C ASP A 69 -6.56 7.57 -3.64
N PRO A 70 -6.76 6.90 -4.79
CA PRO A 70 -5.81 6.91 -5.90
C PRO A 70 -5.38 8.32 -6.34
N LYS A 71 -6.21 9.34 -6.13
CA LYS A 71 -5.89 10.74 -6.46
C LYS A 71 -4.90 11.39 -5.50
N GLU A 72 -4.66 10.80 -4.33
CA GLU A 72 -3.73 11.29 -3.32
C GLU A 72 -2.37 10.57 -3.36
N ILE A 73 -2.14 9.73 -4.38
CA ILE A 73 -0.84 9.13 -4.62
C ILE A 73 0.19 10.24 -4.87
N SER A 74 1.29 10.18 -4.14
CA SER A 74 2.41 11.08 -4.32
C SER A 74 3.63 10.29 -4.77
N GLU A 75 3.80 10.17 -6.09
CA GLU A 75 4.95 9.54 -6.73
C GLU A 75 6.11 10.53 -6.93
N VAL A 76 7.33 10.00 -6.95
CA VAL A 76 8.52 10.71 -7.41
C VAL A 76 9.28 9.84 -8.42
N HIS A 77 9.80 10.47 -9.46
CA HIS A 77 10.64 9.79 -10.45
C HIS A 77 12.09 10.33 -10.41
N TYR A 78 13.04 9.44 -10.69
CA TYR A 78 14.46 9.75 -10.97
C TYR A 78 15.17 10.62 -9.90
N LEU A 79 15.39 11.92 -10.13
CA LEU A 79 16.14 12.79 -9.22
C LEU A 79 15.40 13.07 -7.91
N ASP A 80 14.05 13.11 -7.95
CA ASP A 80 13.25 13.36 -6.76
C ASP A 80 13.12 12.11 -5.89
N TYR A 81 13.27 10.91 -6.47
CA TYR A 81 13.46 9.66 -5.72
C TYR A 81 14.76 9.70 -4.90
N ILE A 82 15.88 10.13 -5.51
CA ILE A 82 17.16 10.27 -4.80
C ILE A 82 17.03 11.27 -3.64
N LYS A 83 16.39 12.44 -3.86
CA LYS A 83 16.15 13.43 -2.80
C LYS A 83 15.22 12.93 -1.70
N ARG A 84 14.19 12.15 -2.04
CA ARG A 84 13.30 11.53 -1.03
C ARG A 84 14.05 10.53 -0.16
N ARG A 85 14.89 9.68 -0.75
CA ARG A 85 15.73 8.73 0.00
C ARG A 85 16.67 9.40 1.02
N LEU A 86 17.09 10.64 0.75
CA LEU A 86 17.91 11.44 1.67
C LEU A 86 17.11 12.02 2.86
N THR A 87 15.78 12.12 2.75
CA THR A 87 14.89 12.71 3.77
C THR A 87 13.97 11.69 4.46
N GLY A 88 13.89 10.46 3.94
CA GLY A 88 13.19 9.31 4.53
C GLY A 88 13.11 8.13 3.55
N ASP A 89 12.73 6.95 4.01
CA ASP A 89 12.58 5.78 3.13
C ASP A 89 11.13 5.63 2.70
N TRP A 90 10.75 6.34 1.64
CA TRP A 90 9.38 6.44 1.16
C TRP A 90 9.16 5.72 -0.18
N GLY A 91 10.17 5.02 -0.70
CA GLY A 91 10.10 4.36 -2.01
C GLY A 91 9.80 5.32 -3.16
N HIS A 92 9.24 4.78 -4.25
CA HIS A 92 8.79 5.51 -5.43
C HIS A 92 7.51 6.30 -5.19
N GLY A 93 6.72 5.94 -4.18
CA GLY A 93 5.49 6.63 -3.87
C GLY A 93 4.95 6.35 -2.47
N ARG A 94 3.96 7.16 -2.08
CA ARG A 94 3.15 6.95 -0.89
C ARG A 94 1.71 7.37 -1.16
N VAL A 95 0.77 6.77 -0.45
CA VAL A 95 -0.63 7.20 -0.43
C VAL A 95 -1.10 7.33 1.02
N PRO A 96 -1.80 8.42 1.41
CA PRO A 96 -2.37 8.56 2.74
C PRO A 96 -3.36 7.44 3.06
N LEU A 97 -3.32 6.96 4.31
CA LEU A 97 -4.26 5.97 4.82
C LEU A 97 -5.23 6.64 5.80
N HIS A 98 -6.46 6.88 5.36
CA HIS A 98 -7.47 7.63 6.10
C HIS A 98 -8.30 6.70 6.99
N PRO A 99 -8.38 6.94 8.31
CA PRO A 99 -9.22 6.13 9.18
C PRO A 99 -10.70 6.34 8.84
N GLY A 100 -11.40 5.23 8.61
CA GLY A 100 -12.85 5.22 8.48
C GLY A 100 -13.56 5.49 9.81
N LYS A 101 -14.86 5.77 9.72
CA LYS A 101 -15.72 5.94 10.91
C LYS A 101 -15.64 4.70 11.80
N GLY A 102 -15.33 4.91 13.09
CA GLY A 102 -15.25 3.84 14.09
C GLY A 102 -13.87 3.22 14.27
N THR A 103 -12.88 3.62 13.47
CA THR A 103 -11.49 3.18 13.64
C THR A 103 -10.83 3.96 14.79
N ASP A 104 -10.45 3.27 15.87
CA ASP A 104 -9.69 3.87 16.97
C ASP A 104 -8.20 3.92 16.62
N THR A 105 -7.70 5.14 16.42
CA THR A 105 -6.28 5.35 16.10
C THR A 105 -5.41 5.57 17.33
N PHE A 106 -5.97 5.51 18.54
CA PHE A 106 -5.29 5.86 19.79
C PHE A 106 -4.68 7.28 19.75
N GLY A 107 -5.37 8.21 19.06
CA GLY A 107 -4.91 9.58 18.86
C GLY A 107 -3.73 9.73 17.88
N ARG A 108 -3.38 8.68 17.14
CA ARG A 108 -2.35 8.70 16.09
C ARG A 108 -2.96 9.11 14.74
N SER A 109 -2.14 9.67 13.88
CA SER A 109 -2.52 10.14 12.55
C SER A 109 -1.31 10.16 11.60
N GLY A 110 -1.54 10.47 10.33
CA GLY A 110 -0.46 10.59 9.34
C GLY A 110 0.10 9.25 8.88
N PHE A 111 -0.78 8.24 8.74
CA PHE A 111 -0.44 6.94 8.20
C PHE A 111 -0.37 7.00 6.67
N PHE A 112 0.57 6.24 6.10
CA PHE A 112 0.74 6.11 4.65
C PHE A 112 1.04 4.65 4.32
N ILE A 113 0.53 4.14 3.20
CA ILE A 113 1.11 2.97 2.54
C ILE A 113 2.24 3.49 1.65
N HIS A 114 3.44 2.92 1.78
CA HIS A 114 4.60 3.32 0.98
C HIS A 114 5.52 2.12 0.70
N GLY A 115 6.45 2.29 -0.23
CA GLY A 115 7.57 1.38 -0.41
C GLY A 115 8.83 1.84 0.31
N GLY A 116 9.92 1.15 0.07
CA GLY A 116 11.21 1.49 0.66
C GLY A 116 12.01 0.29 1.15
N THR A 117 13.11 0.57 1.81
CA THR A 117 14.10 -0.41 2.29
C THR A 117 14.32 -0.39 3.82
N LYS A 118 13.60 0.46 4.56
CA LYS A 118 13.73 0.62 6.02
C LYS A 118 12.37 0.36 6.66
N ASP A 119 12.31 -0.74 7.41
CA ASP A 119 11.13 -1.18 8.14
C ASP A 119 10.41 -0.03 8.88
N GLY A 120 9.09 0.01 8.71
CA GLY A 120 8.19 1.13 9.01
C GLY A 120 8.40 1.77 10.38
N SER A 121 8.96 2.97 10.41
CA SER A 121 9.48 3.55 11.67
C SER A 121 8.44 4.22 12.59
N LYS A 122 7.16 4.30 12.18
CA LYS A 122 6.06 4.96 12.93
C LYS A 122 4.69 4.28 12.82
N GLY A 123 4.63 3.07 12.29
CA GLY A 123 3.38 2.33 12.06
C GLY A 123 2.87 2.36 10.63
N CYS A 124 3.47 3.12 9.71
CA CYS A 124 3.09 3.08 8.30
C CYS A 124 3.33 1.68 7.70
N PRO A 125 2.38 1.14 6.91
CA PRO A 125 2.61 -0.09 6.15
C PRO A 125 3.65 0.12 5.04
N ASP A 126 4.76 -0.62 5.12
CA ASP A 126 5.83 -0.65 4.14
C ASP A 126 5.75 -1.94 3.31
N ILE A 127 5.55 -1.81 1.99
CA ILE A 127 5.41 -2.92 1.04
C ILE A 127 6.71 -3.21 0.26
N GLY A 128 7.83 -2.66 0.71
CA GLY A 128 9.15 -2.88 0.12
C GLY A 128 9.24 -2.35 -1.31
N SER A 129 9.88 -3.13 -2.18
CA SER A 129 10.05 -2.82 -3.61
C SER A 129 8.81 -3.15 -4.47
N TYR A 130 7.66 -3.42 -3.84
CA TYR A 130 6.41 -3.67 -4.56
C TYR A 130 5.61 -2.39 -4.85
N ASP A 131 6.12 -1.24 -4.42
CA ASP A 131 5.46 0.05 -4.51
C ASP A 131 5.13 0.49 -5.94
N GLU A 132 6.05 0.35 -6.89
CA GLU A 132 5.77 0.72 -8.30
C GLU A 132 4.57 -0.05 -8.87
N GLU A 133 4.60 -1.39 -8.81
CA GLU A 133 3.49 -2.23 -9.31
C GLU A 133 2.20 -1.95 -8.52
N PHE A 134 2.28 -1.74 -7.20
CA PHE A 134 1.13 -1.37 -6.37
C PHE A 134 0.49 -0.06 -6.81
N PHE A 135 1.27 1.00 -7.01
CA PHE A 135 0.71 2.28 -7.41
C PHE A 135 0.15 2.25 -8.84
N GLU A 136 0.73 1.46 -9.75
CA GLU A 136 0.13 1.23 -11.08
C GLU A 136 -1.26 0.58 -11.02
N HIS A 137 -1.43 -0.43 -10.15
CA HIS A 137 -2.74 -1.02 -9.84
C HIS A 137 -3.69 0.01 -9.21
N LEU A 138 -3.22 0.74 -8.20
CA LEU A 138 -4.05 1.67 -7.43
C LEU A 138 -4.55 2.83 -8.30
N GLN A 139 -3.70 3.41 -9.15
CA GLN A 139 -4.05 4.48 -10.10
C GLN A 139 -5.21 4.11 -11.05
N ARG A 140 -5.47 2.82 -11.28
CA ARG A 140 -6.55 2.33 -12.15
C ARG A 140 -7.87 2.15 -11.42
N SER A 141 -7.85 2.27 -10.10
CA SER A 141 -9.00 2.04 -9.23
C SER A 141 -9.89 3.27 -9.21
N ASP A 142 -11.20 3.05 -9.16
CA ASP A 142 -12.17 4.14 -9.12
C ASP A 142 -12.58 4.45 -7.67
N GLY A 143 -12.42 5.71 -7.26
CA GLY A 143 -12.87 6.19 -5.96
C GLY A 143 -12.03 5.67 -4.78
N LEU A 144 -12.61 5.76 -3.59
CA LEU A 144 -11.94 5.33 -2.35
C LEU A 144 -11.83 3.81 -2.30
N VAL A 145 -10.61 3.30 -2.20
CA VAL A 145 -10.35 1.86 -2.02
C VAL A 145 -10.32 1.56 -0.52
N PRO A 146 -11.20 0.67 -0.01
CA PRO A 146 -11.17 0.24 1.37
C PRO A 146 -9.92 -0.58 1.69
N VAL A 147 -9.34 -0.32 2.86
CA VAL A 147 -8.20 -1.04 3.42
C VAL A 147 -8.60 -1.58 4.79
N TYR A 148 -8.51 -2.89 4.99
CA TYR A 148 -8.77 -3.52 6.27
C TYR A 148 -7.44 -3.86 6.94
N VAL A 149 -7.22 -3.34 8.14
CA VAL A 149 -6.03 -3.60 8.95
C VAL A 149 -6.41 -4.53 10.10
N GLU A 150 -5.72 -5.67 10.18
CA GLU A 150 -5.89 -6.75 11.17
C GLU A 150 -4.64 -7.00 12.00
#